data_AF-A0A2E9D4Z2-F1
#
_entry.id   AF-A0A2E9D4Z2-F1
#
_cell.length_a   1.000
_cell.length_b   1.000
_cell.length_c   1.000
_cell.angle_alpha   90.00
_cell.angle_beta   90.00
_cell.angle_gamma   90.00
#
_symmetry.space_group_name_H-M   'P 1'
#
loop_
_entity.id
_entity.type
_entity.pdbx_description
1 polymer ?
#
loop_
_entity_poly.entity_id
_entity_poly.type
_entity_poly.pdbx_seq_one_letter_code
_entity_poly.pdbx_strand_id
1 'polypeptide(L)'
;MKIIGAGFGRTGTVSLQQAFERLGYPCYHMQEVMKAYDRGHVEQWTKVLHGEEIDWQALFSGYEATVDFPACVFYRELMEAFPDAKVVLSVRDAQSWWKSYSKLIRLVLRTQFFNFVPMFRKFAAMNNRLIDYVFDGQMTEEACIRRYNQHIEEVRATVPEDRLLVYSVTEGWEPLCHFLGHPVPEVPFPHANAGITELRKKIIEQFWHQGIGKLF
;
A
#
# COMPACT_ATOMS: atom_id res chain seq x y z
N MET A 1 9.38 12.51 -3.94
CA MET A 1 8.43 11.56 -4.54
C MET A 1 7.73 12.21 -5.74
N LYS A 2 7.43 11.45 -6.79
CA LYS A 2 6.80 11.88 -8.05
C LYS A 2 5.42 11.28 -8.29
N ILE A 3 5.13 10.11 -7.69
CA ILE A 3 3.86 9.39 -7.88
C ILE A 3 3.26 8.98 -6.53
N ILE A 4 2.01 9.34 -6.27
CA ILE A 4 1.24 8.95 -5.10
C ILE A 4 0.18 7.94 -5.50
N GLY A 5 0.32 6.70 -5.06
CA GLY A 5 -0.69 5.66 -5.20
C GLY A 5 -1.76 5.81 -4.12
N ALA A 6 -2.95 6.27 -4.50
CA ALA A 6 -4.07 6.46 -3.59
C ALA A 6 -5.01 5.24 -3.53
N GLY A 7 -4.77 4.19 -4.32
CA GLY A 7 -5.58 2.97 -4.29
C GLY A 7 -5.36 2.14 -3.02
N PHE A 8 -6.46 1.60 -2.47
CA PHE A 8 -6.38 0.65 -1.36
C PHE A 8 -5.60 -0.60 -1.73
N GLY A 9 -5.06 -1.28 -0.72
CA GLY A 9 -4.50 -2.61 -0.90
C GLY A 9 -5.48 -3.55 -1.61
N ARG A 10 -4.92 -4.50 -2.37
CA ARG A 10 -5.67 -5.50 -3.17
C ARG A 10 -6.34 -4.99 -4.44
N THR A 11 -6.04 -3.77 -4.88
CA THR A 11 -6.40 -3.20 -6.20
C THR A 11 -5.31 -3.41 -7.26
N GLY A 12 -4.35 -4.31 -7.00
CA GLY A 12 -3.20 -4.57 -7.90
C GLY A 12 -1.92 -3.82 -7.53
N THR A 13 -1.81 -3.32 -6.29
CA THR A 13 -0.68 -2.51 -5.80
C THR A 13 0.70 -3.15 -6.01
N VAL A 14 0.85 -4.48 -5.90
CA VAL A 14 2.15 -5.14 -6.16
C VAL A 14 2.51 -5.08 -7.66
N SER A 15 1.55 -5.29 -8.55
CA SER A 15 1.76 -5.11 -9.99
C SER A 15 2.12 -3.66 -10.31
N LEU A 16 1.45 -2.71 -9.67
CA LEU A 16 1.70 -1.29 -9.84
C LEU A 16 3.08 -0.87 -9.30
N GLN A 17 3.49 -1.42 -8.15
CA GLN A 17 4.85 -1.25 -7.60
C GLN A 17 5.90 -1.67 -8.64
N GLN A 18 5.76 -2.88 -9.19
CA GLN A 18 6.68 -3.39 -10.22
C GLN A 18 6.63 -2.56 -11.51
N ALA A 19 5.47 -2.02 -11.86
CA ALA A 19 5.33 -1.17 -13.04
C ALA A 19 6.10 0.14 -12.84
N PHE A 20 5.92 0.80 -11.69
CA PHE A 20 6.66 2.01 -11.34
C PHE A 20 8.17 1.77 -11.27
N GLU A 21 8.61 0.68 -10.66
CA GLU A 21 10.03 0.31 -10.59
C GLU A 21 10.64 0.11 -11.98
N ARG A 22 9.92 -0.55 -12.90
CA ARG A 22 10.34 -0.72 -14.30
C ARG A 22 10.40 0.59 -15.08
N LEU A 23 9.56 1.56 -14.72
CA LEU A 23 9.60 2.93 -15.28
C LEU A 23 10.69 3.80 -14.62
N GLY A 24 11.45 3.26 -13.67
CA GLY A 24 12.55 3.97 -13.01
C GLY A 24 12.14 4.72 -11.74
N TYR A 25 10.95 4.45 -11.19
CA TYR A 25 10.47 5.05 -9.95
C TYR A 25 10.55 4.03 -8.79
N PRO A 26 11.59 4.08 -7.93
CA PRO A 26 11.64 3.24 -6.73
C PRO A 26 10.37 3.41 -5.90
N CYS A 27 9.65 2.31 -5.64
CA CYS A 27 8.28 2.38 -5.16
C CYS A 27 8.10 1.81 -3.76
N TYR A 28 7.57 2.64 -2.86
CA TYR A 28 7.22 2.27 -1.50
C TYR A 28 5.90 1.48 -1.47
N HIS A 29 5.86 0.42 -0.65
CA HIS A 29 4.70 -0.45 -0.44
C HIS A 29 4.69 -0.94 1.01
N MET A 30 3.57 -1.46 1.54
CA MET A 30 3.50 -2.13 2.86
C MET A 30 4.66 -3.10 3.15
N GLN A 31 5.21 -3.78 2.14
CA GLN A 31 6.36 -4.69 2.32
C GLN A 31 7.63 -3.96 2.77
N GLU A 32 7.79 -2.69 2.38
CA GLU A 32 8.92 -1.84 2.76
C GLU A 32 8.85 -1.44 4.23
N VAL A 33 7.66 -1.31 4.82
CA VAL A 33 7.49 -1.04 6.26
C VAL A 33 8.18 -2.13 7.10
N MET A 34 8.00 -3.39 6.72
CA MET A 34 8.65 -4.52 7.39
C MET A 34 10.15 -4.59 7.10
N LYS A 35 10.56 -4.43 5.84
CA LYS A 35 11.99 -4.44 5.48
C LYS A 35 12.78 -3.33 6.16
N ALA A 36 12.13 -2.18 6.39
CA ALA A 36 12.69 -1.01 7.02
C ALA A 36 12.43 -0.94 8.53
N TYR A 37 12.12 -2.07 9.17
CA TYR A 37 11.86 -2.11 10.62
C TYR A 37 12.99 -1.46 11.43
N ASP A 38 14.26 -1.81 11.14
CA ASP A 38 15.42 -1.23 11.84
C ASP A 38 15.65 0.25 11.51
N ARG A 39 15.02 0.78 10.45
CA ARG A 39 15.01 2.21 10.10
C ARG A 39 13.86 2.98 10.76
N GLY A 40 13.05 2.31 11.59
CA GLY A 40 12.00 2.96 12.38
C GLY A 40 10.70 3.25 11.62
N HIS A 41 10.46 2.63 10.46
CA HIS A 41 9.27 2.93 9.67
C HIS A 41 7.97 2.52 10.40
N VAL A 42 7.99 1.44 11.20
CA VAL A 42 6.84 1.04 12.01
C VAL A 42 6.50 2.11 13.05
N GLU A 43 7.52 2.69 13.68
CA GLU A 43 7.37 3.78 14.65
C GLU A 43 6.82 5.05 13.99
N GLN A 44 7.34 5.44 12.82
CA GLN A 44 6.84 6.61 12.08
C GLN A 44 5.37 6.45 11.69
N TRP A 45 4.98 5.30 11.13
CA TRP A 45 3.58 5.04 10.79
C TRP A 45 2.69 4.97 12.03
N THR A 46 3.21 4.43 13.13
CA THR A 46 2.49 4.43 14.41
C THR A 46 2.20 5.84 14.89
N LYS A 47 3.18 6.77 14.83
CA LYS A 47 3.00 8.18 15.19
C LYS A 47 1.89 8.85 14.38
N VAL A 48 1.95 8.74 13.05
CA VAL A 48 0.93 9.33 12.16
C VAL A 48 -0.46 8.79 12.46
N LEU A 49 -0.58 7.48 12.71
CA LEU A 49 -1.86 6.86 13.07
C LEU A 49 -2.41 7.29 14.45
N HIS A 50 -1.59 7.92 15.29
CA HIS A 50 -2.01 8.57 16.53
C HIS A 50 -2.20 10.08 16.39
N GLY A 51 -2.13 10.62 15.17
CA GLY A 51 -2.31 12.03 14.88
C GLY A 51 -1.07 12.89 15.14
N GLU A 52 0.10 12.27 15.31
CA GLU A 52 1.35 13.01 15.39
C GLU A 52 1.87 13.35 13.98
N GLU A 53 2.48 14.53 13.84
CA GLU A 53 3.15 14.95 12.62
C GLU A 53 4.48 14.22 12.43
N ILE A 54 4.83 13.94 11.18
CA ILE A 54 6.12 13.37 10.79
C ILE A 54 6.71 14.13 9.61
N ASP A 55 8.02 13.95 9.40
CA ASP A 55 8.70 14.38 8.18
C ASP A 55 8.44 13.37 7.05
N TRP A 56 7.48 13.70 6.18
CA TRP A 56 7.13 12.89 5.02
C TRP A 56 8.29 12.74 4.04
N GLN A 57 9.10 13.78 3.85
CA GLN A 57 10.26 13.76 2.96
C GLN A 57 11.33 12.79 3.47
N ALA A 58 11.57 12.76 4.79
CA ALA A 58 12.48 11.82 5.41
C ALA A 58 11.96 10.37 5.31
N LEU A 59 10.68 10.14 5.60
CA LEU A 59 10.09 8.79 5.54
C LEU A 59 10.18 8.17 4.14
N PHE A 60 9.96 8.98 3.09
CA PHE A 60 10.02 8.55 1.70
C PHE A 60 11.36 8.83 1.01
N SER A 61 12.42 9.11 1.78
CA SER A 61 13.75 9.32 1.21
C SER A 61 14.21 8.09 0.42
N GLY A 62 14.64 8.32 -0.82
CA GLY A 62 15.02 7.27 -1.77
C GLY A 62 13.87 6.61 -2.54
N TYR A 63 12.61 6.99 -2.27
CA TYR A 63 11.44 6.53 -3.01
C TYR A 63 10.85 7.63 -3.90
N GLU A 64 10.54 7.28 -5.15
CA GLU A 64 9.91 8.18 -6.12
C GLU A 64 8.43 7.87 -6.35
N ALA A 65 7.94 6.72 -5.91
CA ALA A 65 6.52 6.37 -5.93
C ALA A 65 6.08 5.73 -4.62
N THR A 66 4.78 5.76 -4.32
CA THR A 66 4.19 4.94 -3.25
C THR A 66 2.91 4.27 -3.72
N VAL A 67 2.58 3.11 -3.16
CA VAL A 67 1.31 2.39 -3.35
C VAL A 67 0.95 1.64 -2.06
N ASP A 68 -0.28 1.15 -1.99
CA ASP A 68 -0.79 0.35 -0.86
C ASP A 68 -0.85 1.14 0.46
N PHE A 69 -1.40 0.47 1.46
CA PHE A 69 -1.34 0.94 2.83
C PHE A 69 0.10 0.96 3.37
N PRO A 70 0.38 1.78 4.39
CA PRO A 70 -0.49 2.82 4.96
C PRO A 70 -0.54 4.11 4.11
N ALA A 71 0.40 4.33 3.20
CA ALA A 71 0.56 5.60 2.49
C ALA A 71 -0.68 6.06 1.71
N CYS A 72 -1.44 5.14 1.11
CA CYS A 72 -2.57 5.49 0.25
C CYS A 72 -3.70 6.26 0.94
N VAL A 73 -3.85 6.15 2.27
CA VAL A 73 -4.87 6.89 3.02
C VAL A 73 -4.41 8.27 3.50
N PHE A 74 -3.11 8.56 3.38
CA PHE A 74 -2.51 9.86 3.67
C PHE A 74 -2.19 10.64 2.39
N TYR A 75 -2.92 10.38 1.31
CA TYR A 75 -2.61 10.97 0.00
C TYR A 75 -2.69 12.51 -0.01
N ARG A 76 -3.49 13.12 0.89
CA ARG A 76 -3.62 14.58 0.98
C ARG A 76 -2.36 15.19 1.57
N GLU A 77 -1.91 14.64 2.69
CA GLU A 77 -0.67 15.01 3.37
C GLU A 77 0.54 14.79 2.44
N LEU A 78 0.52 13.71 1.66
CA LEU A 78 1.55 13.45 0.66
C LEU A 78 1.50 14.43 -0.52
N MET A 79 0.32 14.88 -0.94
CA MET A 79 0.21 15.93 -1.97
C MET A 79 0.72 17.28 -1.47
N GLU A 80 0.54 17.60 -0.19
CA GLU A 80 1.11 18.80 0.43
C GLU A 80 2.64 18.69 0.53
N ALA A 81 3.16 17.54 0.97
CA ALA A 81 4.59 17.30 1.09
C ALA A 81 5.31 17.19 -0.27
N PHE A 82 4.61 16.76 -1.31
CA PHE A 82 5.12 16.55 -2.67
C PHE A 82 4.17 17.20 -3.70
N PRO A 83 4.19 18.55 -3.83
CA PRO A 83 3.20 19.30 -4.59
C PRO A 83 3.15 18.99 -6.09
N ASP A 84 4.27 18.52 -6.66
CA ASP A 84 4.37 18.18 -8.09
C ASP A 84 4.01 16.72 -8.39
N ALA A 85 3.74 15.91 -7.36
CA ALA A 85 3.46 14.49 -7.57
C ALA A 85 2.11 14.26 -8.28
N LYS A 86 2.10 13.33 -9.23
CA LYS A 86 0.87 12.82 -9.84
C LYS A 86 0.23 11.77 -8.95
N VAL A 87 -1.10 11.64 -8.99
CA VAL A 87 -1.85 10.66 -8.19
C VAL A 87 -2.38 9.56 -9.09
N VAL A 88 -2.14 8.31 -8.72
CA VAL A 88 -2.71 7.12 -9.36
C VAL A 88 -3.66 6.44 -8.38
N LEU A 89 -4.96 6.50 -8.67
CA LEU A 89 -6.00 5.82 -7.93
C LEU A 89 -6.28 4.45 -8.56
N SER A 90 -5.63 3.40 -8.04
CA SER A 90 -5.91 2.04 -8.53
C SER A 90 -7.25 1.53 -7.99
N VAL A 91 -8.13 1.09 -8.90
CA VAL A 91 -9.50 0.63 -8.60
C VAL A 91 -9.74 -0.79 -9.06
N ARG A 92 -10.78 -1.40 -8.49
CA ARG A 92 -11.31 -2.73 -8.78
C ARG A 92 -12.79 -2.75 -8.42
N ASP A 93 -13.56 -3.61 -9.08
CA ASP A 93 -14.91 -3.99 -8.64
C ASP A 93 -14.94 -4.26 -7.12
N ALA A 94 -15.89 -3.66 -6.42
CA ALA A 94 -15.90 -3.59 -4.96
C ALA A 94 -16.09 -4.97 -4.30
N GLN A 95 -16.98 -5.80 -4.84
CA GLN A 95 -17.20 -7.17 -4.36
C GLN A 95 -15.95 -8.04 -4.58
N SER A 96 -15.33 -7.93 -5.75
CA SER A 96 -14.07 -8.61 -6.05
C SER A 96 -12.91 -8.14 -5.18
N TRP A 97 -12.85 -6.84 -4.88
CA TRP A 97 -11.90 -6.26 -3.94
C TRP A 97 -12.10 -6.84 -2.54
N TRP A 98 -13.33 -6.83 -2.01
CA TRP A 98 -13.63 -7.36 -0.68
C TRP A 98 -13.30 -8.84 -0.55
N LYS A 99 -13.64 -9.66 -1.56
CA LYS A 99 -13.29 -11.09 -1.60
C LYS A 99 -11.77 -11.32 -1.51
N SER A 100 -10.96 -10.39 -2.03
CA SER A 100 -9.50 -10.41 -1.91
C SER A 100 -9.01 -9.86 -0.56
N TYR A 101 -9.58 -8.74 -0.12
CA TYR A 101 -9.19 -8.04 1.11
C TYR A 101 -9.53 -8.85 2.37
N SER A 102 -10.72 -9.45 2.45
CA SER A 102 -11.12 -10.35 3.55
C SER A 102 -10.19 -11.56 3.70
N LYS A 103 -9.54 -12.03 2.62
CA LYS A 103 -8.51 -13.08 2.71
C LYS A 103 -7.20 -12.55 3.29
N LEU A 104 -6.81 -11.32 2.94
CA LEU A 104 -5.65 -10.65 3.52
C LEU A 104 -5.84 -10.43 5.02
N ILE A 105 -6.98 -9.87 5.45
CA ILE A 105 -7.29 -9.63 6.87
C ILE A 105 -7.19 -10.94 7.67
N ARG A 106 -7.82 -12.02 7.18
CA ARG A 106 -7.74 -13.34 7.83
C ARG A 106 -6.31 -13.86 7.94
N LEU A 107 -5.43 -13.52 7.00
CA LEU A 107 -4.01 -13.88 7.09
C LEU A 107 -3.28 -13.04 8.14
N VAL A 108 -3.47 -11.73 8.14
CA VAL A 108 -2.87 -10.80 9.12
C VAL A 108 -3.29 -11.15 10.55
N LEU A 109 -4.55 -11.51 10.77
CA LEU A 109 -5.01 -11.97 12.09
C LEU A 109 -4.30 -13.27 12.51
N ARG A 110 -4.02 -14.19 11.58
CA ARG A 110 -3.28 -15.42 11.90
C ARG A 110 -1.81 -15.16 12.23
N THR A 111 -1.18 -14.11 11.70
CA THR A 111 0.21 -13.80 12.02
C THR A 111 0.39 -13.27 13.44
N GLN A 112 -0.69 -12.89 14.13
CA GLN A 112 -0.64 -12.47 15.54
C GLN A 112 -0.18 -13.59 16.49
N PHE A 113 -0.23 -14.86 16.05
CA PHE A 113 0.39 -15.98 16.78
C PHE A 113 1.88 -15.72 17.10
N PHE A 114 2.57 -14.95 16.27
CA PHE A 114 3.99 -14.65 16.42
C PHE A 114 4.29 -13.38 17.24
N ASN A 115 3.29 -12.81 17.93
CA ASN A 115 3.44 -11.58 18.72
C ASN A 115 4.37 -11.70 19.94
N PHE A 116 4.89 -12.89 20.25
CA PHE A 116 5.95 -13.06 21.25
C PHE A 116 7.29 -12.44 20.79
N VAL A 117 7.50 -12.27 19.48
CA VAL A 117 8.65 -11.55 18.93
C VAL A 117 8.33 -10.04 18.89
N PRO A 118 9.18 -9.16 19.45
CA PRO A 118 8.90 -7.72 19.55
C PRO A 118 8.57 -7.02 18.23
N MET A 119 9.30 -7.35 17.16
CA MET A 119 9.09 -6.80 15.81
C MET A 119 7.68 -7.08 15.29
N PHE A 120 7.26 -8.35 15.32
CA PHE A 120 5.94 -8.75 14.85
C PHE A 120 4.83 -8.16 15.73
N ARG A 121 5.03 -8.07 17.04
CA ARG A 121 4.10 -7.39 17.95
C ARG A 121 3.88 -5.92 17.59
N LYS A 122 4.96 -5.16 17.35
CA LYS A 122 4.86 -3.75 16.97
C LYS A 122 4.17 -3.57 15.61
N PHE A 123 4.56 -4.38 14.62
CA PHE A 123 3.92 -4.32 13.30
C PHE A 123 2.45 -4.72 13.34
N ALA A 124 2.07 -5.72 14.14
CA ALA A 124 0.68 -6.09 14.35
C ALA A 124 -0.12 -4.97 15.02
N ALA A 125 0.44 -4.30 16.03
CA ALA A 125 -0.20 -3.15 16.67
C ALA A 125 -0.42 -1.99 15.69
N MET A 126 0.59 -1.65 14.88
CA MET A 126 0.47 -0.64 13.81
C MET A 126 -0.62 -1.02 12.80
N ASN A 127 -0.68 -2.27 12.35
CA ASN A 127 -1.71 -2.73 11.40
C ASN A 127 -3.12 -2.72 12.00
N ASN A 128 -3.28 -3.13 13.27
CA ASN A 128 -4.57 -3.05 13.94
C ASN A 128 -5.05 -1.60 14.01
N ARG A 129 -4.17 -0.68 14.41
CA ARG A 129 -4.48 0.75 14.45
C ARG A 129 -4.80 1.32 13.07
N LEU A 130 -4.09 0.90 12.03
CA LEU A 130 -4.39 1.27 10.65
C LEU A 130 -5.77 0.75 10.20
N ILE A 131 -6.11 -0.49 10.51
CA ILE A 131 -7.44 -1.04 10.20
C ILE A 131 -8.53 -0.23 10.91
N ASP A 132 -8.33 0.08 12.19
CA ASP A 132 -9.26 0.92 12.96
C ASP A 132 -9.36 2.33 12.36
N TYR A 133 -8.25 2.94 11.95
CA TYR A 133 -8.23 4.26 11.31
C TYR A 133 -9.01 4.27 9.99
N VAL A 134 -8.85 3.23 9.16
CA VAL A 134 -9.47 3.18 7.84
C VAL A 134 -10.94 2.80 7.91
N PHE A 135 -11.30 1.82 8.74
CA PHE A 135 -12.62 1.19 8.76
C PHE A 135 -13.45 1.51 10.00
N ASP A 136 -12.95 2.34 10.92
CA ASP A 136 -13.64 2.72 12.16
C ASP A 136 -14.12 1.50 12.98
N GLY A 137 -13.28 0.46 13.01
CA GLY A 137 -13.58 -0.83 13.65
C GLY A 137 -14.64 -1.68 12.93
N GLN A 138 -15.22 -1.23 11.81
CA GLN A 138 -16.29 -1.93 11.10
C GLN A 138 -15.74 -2.86 10.01
N MET A 139 -15.66 -4.15 10.33
CA MET A 139 -15.09 -5.17 9.43
C MET A 139 -16.14 -6.05 8.73
N THR A 140 -17.40 -5.61 8.64
CA THR A 140 -18.39 -6.31 7.80
C THR A 140 -18.15 -6.02 6.32
N GLU A 141 -18.64 -6.90 5.45
CA GLU A 141 -18.54 -6.73 4.00
C GLU A 141 -19.11 -5.40 3.55
N GLU A 142 -20.31 -5.07 4.02
CA GLU A 142 -21.03 -3.87 3.64
C GLU A 142 -20.28 -2.62 4.12
N ALA A 143 -19.76 -2.62 5.34
CA ALA A 143 -19.00 -1.50 5.88
C ALA A 143 -17.70 -1.27 5.12
N CYS A 144 -16.93 -2.33 4.86
CA CYS A 144 -15.68 -2.23 4.12
C CYS A 144 -15.89 -1.79 2.68
N ILE A 145 -16.92 -2.30 2.00
CA ILE A 145 -17.27 -1.89 0.62
C ILE A 145 -17.72 -0.42 0.60
N ARG A 146 -18.56 0.01 1.56
CA ARG A 146 -18.96 1.42 1.67
C ARG A 146 -17.73 2.32 1.83
N ARG A 147 -16.83 1.99 2.77
CA ARG A 147 -15.61 2.77 3.01
C ARG A 147 -14.69 2.81 1.80
N TYR A 148 -14.53 1.69 1.09
CA TYR A 148 -13.74 1.60 -0.13
C TYR A 148 -14.28 2.51 -1.24
N ASN A 149 -15.59 2.46 -1.50
CA ASN A 149 -16.22 3.34 -2.49
C ASN A 149 -16.13 4.81 -2.06
N GLN A 150 -16.35 5.10 -0.78
CA GLN A 150 -16.19 6.45 -0.24
C GLN A 150 -14.77 6.99 -0.45
N HIS A 151 -13.74 6.17 -0.22
CA HIS A 151 -12.35 6.57 -0.47
C HIS A 151 -12.10 6.93 -1.94
N ILE A 152 -12.65 6.14 -2.87
CA ILE A 152 -12.55 6.42 -4.31
C ILE A 152 -13.15 7.79 -4.64
N GLU A 153 -14.36 8.06 -4.14
CA GLU A 153 -15.03 9.35 -4.37
C GLU A 153 -14.30 10.51 -3.70
N GLU A 154 -13.78 10.32 -2.48
CA GLU A 154 -12.96 11.29 -1.78
C GLU A 154 -11.72 11.67 -2.58
N VAL A 155 -11.00 10.69 -3.14
CA VAL A 155 -9.81 10.93 -3.97
C VAL A 155 -10.21 11.66 -5.27
N ARG A 156 -11.27 11.21 -5.96
CA ARG A 156 -11.78 11.88 -7.17
C ARG A 156 -12.17 13.34 -6.93
N ALA A 157 -12.77 13.63 -5.77
CA ALA A 157 -13.20 14.99 -5.42
C ALA A 157 -12.04 15.88 -4.95
N THR A 158 -11.00 15.31 -4.36
CA THR A 158 -9.90 16.07 -3.76
C THR A 158 -8.78 16.37 -4.77
N VAL A 159 -8.47 15.43 -5.65
CA VAL A 159 -7.32 15.55 -6.55
C VAL A 159 -7.72 16.25 -7.85
N PRO A 160 -6.98 17.29 -8.30
CA PRO A 160 -7.20 17.90 -9.61
C PRO A 160 -7.17 16.88 -10.76
N GLU A 161 -8.08 17.01 -11.72
CA GLU A 161 -8.26 16.05 -12.82
C GLU A 161 -6.98 15.86 -13.66
N ASP A 162 -6.22 16.93 -13.88
CA ASP A 162 -4.94 16.92 -14.61
C ASP A 162 -3.81 16.20 -13.85
N ARG A 163 -3.99 15.99 -12.54
CA ARG A 163 -3.07 15.26 -11.66
C ARG A 163 -3.57 13.88 -11.25
N LEU A 164 -4.74 13.44 -11.71
CA LEU A 164 -5.35 12.18 -11.30
C LEU A 164 -5.47 11.21 -12.47
N LEU A 165 -4.95 10.01 -12.27
CA LEU A 165 -5.29 8.85 -13.09
C LEU A 165 -6.09 7.85 -12.26
N VAL A 166 -7.33 7.57 -12.67
CA VAL A 166 -8.09 6.43 -12.14
C VAL A 166 -7.86 5.23 -13.04
N TYR A 167 -7.40 4.12 -12.46
CA TYR A 167 -6.76 3.06 -13.22
C TYR A 167 -7.05 1.67 -12.66
N SER A 168 -7.37 0.73 -13.52
CA SER A 168 -7.32 -0.71 -13.22
C SER A 168 -6.04 -1.29 -13.81
N VAL A 169 -5.32 -2.10 -13.04
CA VAL A 169 -4.11 -2.81 -13.51
C VAL A 169 -4.36 -3.73 -14.71
N THR A 170 -5.61 -4.04 -15.02
CA THR A 170 -6.00 -4.79 -16.22
C THR A 170 -5.91 -3.97 -17.50
N GLU A 171 -5.83 -2.65 -17.42
CA GLU A 171 -5.67 -1.75 -18.56
C GLU A 171 -4.21 -1.70 -19.08
N GLY A 172 -3.26 -2.29 -18.33
CA GLY A 172 -1.89 -2.44 -18.78
C GLY A 172 -1.09 -1.14 -18.83
N TRP A 173 -0.13 -1.06 -19.75
CA TRP A 173 0.86 0.02 -19.78
C TRP A 173 0.34 1.33 -20.34
N GLU A 174 -0.50 1.29 -21.37
CA GLU A 174 -0.81 2.47 -22.20
C GLU A 174 -1.33 3.67 -21.39
N PRO A 175 -2.42 3.58 -20.61
CA PRO A 175 -2.93 4.74 -19.86
C PRO A 175 -1.94 5.20 -18.79
N LEU A 176 -1.23 4.26 -18.15
CA LEU A 176 -0.24 4.58 -17.11
C LEU A 176 0.95 5.36 -17.69
N CYS A 177 1.52 4.89 -18.80
CA CYS A 177 2.67 5.50 -19.43
C CYS A 177 2.31 6.86 -20.04
N HIS A 178 1.15 6.96 -20.70
CA HIS A 178 0.65 8.23 -21.22
C HIS A 178 0.51 9.27 -20.10
N PHE A 179 -0.16 8.90 -19.00
CA PHE A 179 -0.34 9.79 -17.86
C PHE A 179 0.99 10.23 -17.23
N LEU A 180 1.97 9.34 -17.16
CA LEU A 180 3.29 9.63 -16.58
C LEU A 180 4.28 10.28 -17.56
N GLY A 181 3.94 10.38 -18.85
CA GLY A 181 4.84 10.90 -19.88
C GLY A 181 5.99 9.96 -20.24
N HIS A 182 5.77 8.64 -20.15
CA HIS A 182 6.74 7.61 -20.51
C HIS A 182 6.40 6.91 -21.84
N PRO A 183 7.41 6.40 -22.58
CA PRO A 183 7.17 5.44 -23.64
C PRO A 183 6.63 4.13 -23.06
N VAL A 184 5.73 3.47 -23.81
CA VAL A 184 5.20 2.15 -23.45
C VAL A 184 6.30 1.09 -23.57
N PRO A 185 6.63 0.33 -22.50
CA PRO A 185 7.63 -0.74 -22.58
C PRO A 185 7.19 -1.90 -23.49
N GLU A 186 8.13 -2.52 -24.20
CA GLU A 186 7.89 -3.72 -25.04
C GLU A 186 7.72 -5.02 -24.23
N VAL A 187 7.66 -4.93 -22.89
CA VAL A 187 7.45 -6.08 -22.00
C VAL A 187 6.01 -6.12 -21.52
N PRO A 188 5.44 -7.31 -21.24
CA PRO A 188 4.10 -7.41 -20.67
C PRO A 188 3.98 -6.63 -19.36
N PHE A 189 2.80 -6.04 -19.13
CA PHE A 189 2.49 -5.39 -17.86
C PHE A 189 2.69 -6.38 -16.70
N PRO A 190 3.28 -5.97 -15.57
CA PRO A 190 3.51 -6.87 -14.47
C PRO A 190 2.20 -7.50 -13.97
N HIS A 191 2.09 -8.81 -14.09
CA HIS A 191 1.04 -9.59 -13.43
C HIS A 191 1.67 -10.33 -12.27
N ALA A 192 1.90 -9.61 -11.17
CA ALA A 192 2.33 -10.25 -9.95
C ALA A 192 1.19 -11.15 -9.46
N ASN A 193 1.41 -12.46 -9.52
CA ASN A 193 0.58 -13.47 -8.85
C ASN A 193 0.72 -13.36 -7.32
N ALA A 194 0.55 -12.16 -6.76
CA ALA A 194 0.45 -11.89 -5.33
C ALA A 194 -0.94 -12.31 -4.81
N GLY A 195 -1.37 -13.52 -5.19
CA GLY A 195 -2.40 -14.23 -4.48
C GLY A 195 -1.98 -14.42 -3.03
N ILE A 196 -2.94 -14.74 -2.17
CA ILE A 196 -2.70 -14.93 -0.74
C ILE A 196 -1.58 -15.96 -0.45
N THR A 197 -1.34 -16.89 -1.37
CA THR A 197 -0.30 -17.93 -1.29
C THR A 197 1.12 -17.36 -1.34
N GLU A 198 1.43 -16.49 -2.30
CA GLU A 198 2.78 -15.90 -2.40
C GLU A 198 3.04 -14.91 -1.26
N LEU A 199 1.99 -14.20 -0.80
CA LEU A 199 2.10 -13.37 0.39
C LEU A 199 2.40 -14.22 1.64
N ARG A 200 1.76 -15.38 1.79
CA ARG A 200 2.06 -16.33 2.88
C ARG A 200 3.51 -16.78 2.87
N LYS A 201 4.05 -17.15 1.70
CA LYS A 201 5.47 -17.57 1.57
C LYS A 201 6.41 -16.45 2.00
N LYS A 202 6.24 -15.24 1.47
CA LYS A 202 7.05 -14.08 1.85
C LYS A 202 7.01 -13.76 3.34
N ILE A 203 5.82 -13.84 3.94
CA ILE A 203 5.65 -13.65 5.37
C ILE A 203 6.46 -14.71 6.13
N ILE A 204 6.36 -16.00 5.77
CA ILE A 204 7.12 -17.09 6.39
C ILE A 204 8.63 -16.91 6.20
N GLU A 205 9.10 -16.50 5.02
CA GLU A 205 10.51 -16.23 4.74
C GLU A 205 11.04 -15.08 5.61
N GLN A 206 10.29 -13.97 5.71
CA GLN A 206 10.63 -12.86 6.60
C GLN A 206 10.69 -13.31 8.08
N PHE A 207 9.75 -14.16 8.50
CA PHE A 207 9.78 -14.79 9.84
C PHE A 207 11.02 -15.65 10.06
N TRP A 208 11.43 -16.43 9.06
CA TRP A 208 12.63 -17.26 9.13
C TRP A 208 13.89 -16.42 9.31
N HIS A 209 14.06 -15.38 8.49
CA HIS A 209 15.27 -14.55 8.50
C HIS A 209 15.36 -13.58 9.69
N GLN A 210 14.23 -13.07 10.19
CA GLN A 210 14.22 -12.01 11.22
C GLN A 210 13.76 -12.48 12.60
N GLY A 211 13.14 -13.66 12.73
CA GLY A 211 12.62 -14.19 14.00
C GLY A 211 13.30 -15.48 14.44
N ILE A 212 12.89 -16.60 13.84
CA ILE A 212 13.15 -17.95 14.37
C ILE A 212 14.51 -18.51 13.93
N GLY A 213 14.98 -18.21 12.72
CA GLY A 213 16.26 -18.73 12.21
C GLY A 213 17.51 -18.15 12.88
N LYS A 214 17.35 -17.20 13.80
CA LYS A 214 18.43 -16.70 14.68
C LYS A 214 18.41 -17.33 16.08
N LEU A 215 17.37 -18.11 16.41
CA LEU A 215 17.19 -18.84 17.66
C LEU A 215 17.64 -20.31 17.56
N PHE A 216 18.01 -20.76 16.37
CA PHE A 216 18.63 -22.05 16.03
C PHE A 216 19.92 -21.78 15.25
#